data_AF-A0A9J7L6E9-F1
#
_entry.id   AF-A0A9J7L6E9-F1
#
_cell.length_a   1.000
_cell.length_b   1.000
_cell.length_c   1.000
_cell.angle_alpha   90.00
_cell.angle_beta   90.00
_cell.angle_gamma   90.00
#
_symmetry.space_group_name_H-M   'P 1'
#
loop_
_entity.id
_entity.type
_entity.pdbx_description
1 polymer ?
#
loop_
_entity_poly.entity_id
_entity_poly.type
_entity_poly.pdbx_seq_one_letter_code
_entity_poly.pdbx_strand_id
1 'polypeptide(L)'
;MMEFSLSPQSDDQVGDVGRFFGEVDGHLMTEMYIQGVYRREEAYDFQASCRKEQPKVASAGSRVSFVPRLNLAEAVNLQWWTTNAAWAYLQQNVYGILFSTSSTMAEELGDDSSIDENVSCVRLQHEYYLGNDRELYWSTDCGNCSRTMTARQLRYSNLLLVVADQVCNSCNNTPLIQEPQKNNPNQCKVTPRYRRGPERCYAHHPDEDASHCGAAALAAPSLFATSIQLGFLLFIMKLFGAT
;
A
#
# COMPACT_ATOMS: atom_id res chain seq x y z
N MET A 1 -21.84 5.55 13.42
CA MET A 1 -21.55 6.88 12.85
C MET A 1 -22.26 7.90 13.74
N MET A 2 -21.50 8.73 14.47
CA MET A 2 -22.10 9.80 15.27
C MET A 2 -22.28 11.02 14.38
N GLU A 3 -23.50 11.20 13.90
CA GLU A 3 -23.91 12.33 13.10
C GLU A 3 -24.43 13.39 14.07
N PHE A 4 -23.67 14.49 14.22
CA PHE A 4 -24.03 15.57 15.13
C PHE A 4 -24.85 16.61 14.39
N SER A 5 -26.13 16.72 14.72
CA SER A 5 -26.97 17.85 14.34
C SER A 5 -26.74 18.97 15.34
N LEU A 6 -25.83 19.90 15.03
CA LEU A 6 -25.84 21.20 15.68
C LEU A 6 -27.15 21.88 15.26
N SER A 7 -27.95 22.36 16.21
CA SER A 7 -28.87 23.45 15.94
C SER A 7 -28.08 24.74 16.19
N PRO A 8 -27.36 25.26 15.19
CA PRO A 8 -26.51 26.41 15.43
C PRO A 8 -27.37 27.62 15.80
N GLN A 9 -26.93 28.34 16.83
CA GLN A 9 -27.58 29.59 17.23
C GLN A 9 -27.17 30.77 16.32
N SER A 10 -26.18 30.57 15.44
CA SER A 10 -25.69 31.53 14.44
C SER A 10 -25.87 31.00 13.01
N ASP A 11 -26.35 31.86 12.10
CA ASP A 11 -26.72 31.53 10.70
C ASP A 11 -25.56 30.92 9.87
N ASP A 12 -24.31 31.21 10.22
CA ASP A 12 -23.11 30.74 9.52
C ASP A 12 -22.83 29.22 9.65
N GLN A 13 -23.48 28.53 10.60
CA GLN A 13 -23.21 27.11 10.89
C GLN A 13 -24.25 26.14 10.29
N VAL A 14 -25.23 26.63 9.53
CA VAL A 14 -26.26 25.79 8.89
C VAL A 14 -25.65 24.83 7.85
N GLY A 15 -24.50 25.18 7.27
CA GLY A 15 -23.76 24.35 6.31
C GLY A 15 -22.94 23.20 6.93
N ASP A 16 -22.78 23.18 8.26
CA ASP A 16 -21.93 22.20 8.96
C ASP A 16 -22.72 21.02 9.58
N VAL A 17 -24.03 20.95 9.32
CA VAL A 17 -24.88 19.85 9.79
C VAL A 17 -24.44 18.53 9.15
N GLY A 18 -24.23 17.50 9.98
CA GLY A 18 -23.78 16.17 9.54
C GLY A 18 -22.26 16.00 9.46
N ARG A 19 -21.48 17.05 9.69
CA ARG A 19 -20.02 16.96 9.84
C ARG A 19 -19.63 16.51 11.25
N PHE A 20 -18.45 15.93 11.37
CA PHE A 20 -17.94 15.56 12.69
C PHE A 20 -17.61 16.81 13.52
N PHE A 21 -18.07 16.84 14.77
CA PHE A 21 -17.95 18.01 15.64
C PHE A 21 -16.49 18.47 15.86
N GLY A 22 -15.55 17.52 15.92
CA GLY A 22 -14.13 17.83 16.06
C GLY A 22 -13.50 18.53 14.86
N GLU A 23 -14.14 18.54 13.68
CA GLU A 23 -13.70 19.33 12.53
C GLU A 23 -14.08 20.81 12.64
N VAL A 24 -15.19 21.10 13.36
CA VAL A 24 -15.68 22.45 13.57
C VAL A 24 -14.99 23.08 14.79
N ASP A 25 -15.01 22.38 15.93
CA ASP A 25 -14.35 22.80 17.17
C ASP A 25 -13.54 21.65 17.79
N GLY A 26 -12.31 21.48 17.29
CA GLY A 26 -11.41 20.42 17.73
C GLY A 26 -10.94 20.57 19.17
N HIS A 27 -10.83 21.80 19.68
CA HIS A 27 -10.45 22.03 21.08
C HIS A 27 -11.54 21.54 22.03
N LEU A 28 -12.80 21.93 21.78
CA LEU A 28 -13.93 21.48 22.59
C LEU A 28 -14.13 19.96 22.56
N MET A 29 -13.97 19.32 21.38
CA MET A 29 -14.04 17.86 21.28
C MET A 29 -12.92 17.16 22.05
N THR A 30 -11.72 17.75 22.08
CA THR A 30 -10.58 17.22 22.86
C THR A 30 -10.84 17.31 24.35
N GLU A 31 -11.35 18.44 24.82
CA GLU A 31 -11.73 18.63 26.23
C GLU A 31 -12.82 17.65 26.64
N MET A 32 -13.85 17.44 25.81
CA MET A 32 -14.89 16.44 26.08
C MET A 32 -14.33 15.02 26.22
N TYR A 33 -13.30 14.67 25.46
CA TYR A 33 -12.61 13.39 25.60
C TYR A 33 -11.80 13.31 26.91
N ILE A 34 -11.09 14.38 27.27
CA ILE A 34 -10.30 14.44 28.51
C ILE A 34 -11.20 14.37 29.75
N GLN A 35 -12.33 15.07 29.73
CA GLN A 35 -13.30 15.10 30.83
C GLN A 35 -14.19 13.84 30.89
N GLY A 36 -14.07 12.93 29.92
CA GLY A 36 -14.80 11.65 29.92
C GLY A 36 -16.25 11.73 29.42
N VAL A 37 -16.66 12.84 28.80
CA VAL A 37 -17.97 12.96 28.12
C VAL A 37 -18.06 11.93 26.99
N TYR A 38 -16.96 11.74 26.26
CA TYR A 38 -16.83 10.70 25.23
C TYR A 38 -15.66 9.78 25.51
N ARG A 39 -15.84 8.50 25.17
CA ARG A 39 -14.77 7.51 25.08
C ARG A 39 -14.45 7.27 23.61
N ARG A 40 -13.16 7.29 23.25
CA ARG A 40 -12.67 6.98 21.91
C ARG A 40 -12.18 5.53 21.88
N GLU A 41 -12.71 4.76 20.96
CA GLU A 41 -12.26 3.40 20.64
C GLU A 41 -11.64 3.42 19.24
N GLU A 42 -10.52 2.72 19.09
CA GLU A 42 -9.75 2.64 17.85
C GLU A 42 -9.97 1.28 17.19
N ALA A 43 -10.42 1.29 15.93
CA ALA A 43 -10.71 0.08 15.16
C ALA A 43 -9.87 0.05 13.87
N TYR A 44 -9.23 -1.09 13.60
CA TYR A 44 -8.47 -1.30 12.38
C TYR A 44 -9.29 -2.07 11.35
N ASP A 45 -9.44 -1.51 10.16
CA ASP A 45 -9.98 -2.17 8.98
C ASP A 45 -8.82 -2.68 8.11
N PHE A 46 -8.66 -4.01 8.06
CA PHE A 46 -7.61 -4.69 7.28
C PHE A 46 -8.01 -4.98 5.83
N GLN A 47 -9.28 -4.73 5.45
CA GLN A 47 -9.82 -5.01 4.12
C GLN A 47 -10.19 -3.72 3.36
N ALA A 48 -9.74 -2.56 3.83
CA ALA A 48 -9.99 -1.29 3.19
C ALA A 48 -9.21 -1.14 1.85
N SER A 49 -9.72 -0.27 0.99
CA SER A 49 -9.08 0.11 -0.27
C SER A 49 -8.54 1.55 -0.20
N CYS A 50 -7.25 1.77 -0.44
CA CYS A 50 -6.61 3.09 -0.48
C CYS A 50 -6.07 3.39 -1.87
N ARG A 51 -5.99 4.68 -2.24
CA ARG A 51 -5.26 5.08 -3.44
C ARG A 51 -3.80 4.65 -3.37
N LYS A 52 -3.31 4.08 -4.47
CA LYS A 52 -1.91 3.70 -4.69
C LYS A 52 -1.09 4.98 -4.72
N GLU A 53 -0.21 5.13 -3.73
CA GLU A 53 0.82 6.15 -3.80
C GLU A 53 1.79 5.75 -4.92
N GLN A 54 2.12 6.67 -5.81
CA GLN A 54 3.10 6.40 -6.87
C GLN A 54 4.42 5.99 -6.20
N PRO A 55 4.92 4.76 -6.45
CA PRO A 55 6.19 4.36 -5.89
C PRO A 55 7.28 5.29 -6.45
N LYS A 56 8.08 5.90 -5.58
CA LYS A 56 9.27 6.68 -5.97
C LYS A 56 10.45 5.80 -6.41
N VAL A 57 10.21 4.53 -6.68
CA VAL A 57 11.26 3.56 -6.95
C VAL A 57 11.08 3.07 -8.38
N ALA A 58 11.90 3.63 -9.28
CA ALA A 58 12.17 3.03 -10.57
C ALA A 58 12.88 1.69 -10.31
N SER A 59 12.15 0.60 -10.49
CA SER A 59 12.75 -0.71 -10.70
C SER A 59 13.49 -0.66 -12.04
N ALA A 60 14.80 -0.41 -12.00
CA ALA A 60 15.66 -0.48 -13.16
C ALA A 60 16.26 -1.90 -13.24
N GLY A 61 15.43 -2.86 -13.63
CA GLY A 61 15.94 -4.13 -14.14
C GLY A 61 16.75 -3.86 -15.41
N SER A 62 17.94 -4.48 -15.52
CA SER A 62 18.73 -4.42 -16.75
C SER A 62 17.90 -4.98 -17.91
N ARG A 63 17.57 -4.16 -18.90
CA ARG A 63 16.95 -4.62 -20.15
C ARG A 63 17.99 -5.38 -20.96
N VAL A 64 18.07 -6.69 -20.74
CA VAL A 64 18.96 -7.57 -21.52
C VAL A 64 18.33 -7.99 -22.85
N SER A 65 17.11 -7.52 -23.18
CA SER A 65 16.42 -7.91 -24.43
C SER A 65 16.05 -6.66 -25.25
N PHE A 66 16.74 -6.44 -26.37
CA PHE A 66 16.30 -5.49 -27.40
C PHE A 66 15.29 -6.20 -28.29
N VAL A 67 14.00 -5.85 -28.21
CA VAL A 67 13.00 -6.30 -29.19
C VAL A 67 13.11 -5.36 -30.39
N PRO A 68 13.56 -5.82 -31.57
CA PRO A 68 13.61 -4.98 -32.75
C PRO A 68 12.19 -4.57 -33.11
N ARG A 69 11.95 -3.26 -33.29
CA ARG A 69 10.67 -2.79 -33.83
C ARG A 69 10.57 -3.25 -35.28
N LEU A 70 9.67 -4.19 -35.54
CA LEU A 70 9.48 -4.78 -36.86
C LEU A 70 8.87 -3.75 -37.83
N ASN A 71 9.68 -3.28 -38.77
CA ASN A 71 9.21 -2.48 -39.91
C ASN A 71 8.98 -3.42 -41.10
N LEU A 72 7.77 -3.45 -41.66
CA LEU A 72 7.35 -4.47 -42.64
C LEU A 72 8.17 -4.48 -43.95
N ALA A 73 8.83 -3.37 -44.28
CA ALA A 73 9.74 -3.28 -45.44
C ALA A 73 11.11 -3.93 -45.21
N GLU A 74 11.57 -4.00 -43.95
CA GLU A 74 12.85 -4.63 -43.58
C GLU A 74 12.71 -6.15 -43.37
N ALA A 75 11.48 -6.63 -43.15
CA ALA A 75 11.17 -8.05 -42.94
C ALA A 75 11.32 -8.93 -44.19
N VAL A 76 11.56 -8.36 -45.38
CA VAL A 76 11.78 -9.12 -46.62
C VAL A 76 13.28 -9.30 -46.91
N ASN A 77 14.15 -8.56 -46.22
CA ASN A 77 15.58 -8.67 -46.40
C ASN A 77 16.17 -9.78 -45.53
N LEU A 78 16.67 -10.85 -46.16
CA LEU A 78 17.31 -11.97 -45.46
C LEU A 78 18.50 -11.49 -44.60
N GLN A 79 19.19 -10.42 -45.03
CA GLN A 79 20.34 -9.85 -44.33
C GLN A 79 19.98 -9.13 -43.02
N TRP A 80 18.75 -8.60 -42.93
CA TRP A 80 18.21 -8.01 -41.71
C TRP A 80 17.91 -9.10 -40.67
N TRP A 81 17.27 -10.18 -41.10
CA TRP A 81 16.99 -11.34 -40.25
C TRP A 81 18.25 -12.04 -39.76
N THR A 82 19.26 -12.24 -40.61
CA THR A 82 20.52 -12.88 -40.18
C THR A 82 21.28 -12.03 -39.17
N THR A 83 21.32 -10.70 -39.34
CA THR A 83 21.98 -9.79 -38.41
C THR A 83 21.28 -9.76 -37.06
N ASN A 84 19.95 -9.62 -37.05
CA ASN A 84 19.17 -9.59 -35.80
C ASN A 84 19.16 -10.95 -35.10
N ALA A 85 19.07 -12.06 -35.85
CA ALA A 85 19.14 -13.41 -35.29
C ALA A 85 20.54 -13.71 -34.72
N ALA A 86 21.61 -13.27 -35.39
CA ALA A 86 22.97 -13.40 -34.88
C ALA A 86 23.16 -12.58 -33.59
N TRP A 87 22.65 -11.35 -33.55
CA TRP A 87 22.71 -10.51 -32.35
C TRP A 87 21.92 -11.09 -31.18
N ALA A 88 20.67 -11.54 -31.41
CA ALA A 88 19.84 -12.20 -30.40
C ALA A 88 20.48 -13.49 -29.89
N TYR A 89 21.06 -14.30 -30.79
CA TYR A 89 21.74 -15.54 -30.43
C TYR A 89 23.01 -15.29 -29.60
N LEU A 90 23.83 -14.30 -29.98
CA LEU A 90 25.00 -13.88 -29.22
C LEU A 90 24.59 -13.37 -27.85
N GLN A 91 23.55 -12.55 -27.78
CA GLN A 91 23.04 -12.01 -26.53
C GLN A 91 22.55 -13.13 -25.59
N GLN A 92 21.78 -14.10 -26.09
CA GLN A 92 21.28 -15.22 -25.29
C GLN A 92 22.40 -16.14 -24.76
N ASN A 93 23.38 -16.49 -25.61
CA ASN A 93 24.41 -17.47 -25.26
C ASN A 93 25.58 -16.85 -24.50
N VAL A 94 26.08 -15.68 -24.93
CA VAL A 94 27.26 -15.06 -24.32
C VAL A 94 26.90 -14.37 -23.01
N TYR A 95 25.77 -13.65 -22.91
CA TYR A 95 25.33 -13.12 -21.62
C TYR A 95 24.89 -14.24 -20.68
N GLY A 96 24.24 -15.30 -21.19
CA GLY A 96 23.87 -16.46 -20.39
C GLY A 96 25.07 -17.22 -19.79
N ILE A 97 26.21 -17.24 -20.49
CA ILE A 97 27.47 -17.81 -19.99
C ILE A 97 28.16 -16.85 -19.00
N LEU A 98 28.34 -15.58 -19.38
CA LEU A 98 29.06 -14.57 -18.60
C LEU A 98 28.35 -14.17 -17.30
N PHE A 99 27.02 -14.21 -17.30
CA PHE A 99 26.15 -13.83 -16.18
C PHE A 99 25.28 -15.02 -15.72
N SER A 100 25.82 -16.24 -15.80
CA SER A 100 25.16 -17.49 -15.36
C SER A 100 24.76 -17.53 -13.88
N THR A 101 25.16 -16.53 -13.09
CA THR A 101 24.70 -16.32 -11.72
C THR A 101 23.25 -15.83 -11.71
N SER A 102 22.33 -16.77 -11.52
CA SER A 102 20.99 -16.67 -10.90
C SER A 102 20.34 -15.27 -10.82
N SER A 103 20.30 -14.52 -11.91
CA SER A 103 19.52 -13.29 -11.99
C SER A 103 18.18 -13.65 -12.60
N THR A 104 17.16 -13.70 -11.75
CA THR A 104 15.77 -13.83 -12.18
C THR A 104 15.44 -12.62 -13.06
N MET A 105 15.23 -12.87 -14.35
CA MET A 105 14.71 -11.86 -15.27
C MET A 105 13.23 -11.64 -14.91
N ALA A 106 12.95 -10.58 -14.15
CA ALA A 106 11.58 -10.12 -13.98
C ALA A 106 11.24 -9.24 -15.18
N GLU A 107 10.40 -9.73 -16.09
CA GLU A 107 9.73 -8.86 -17.05
C GLU A 107 8.71 -8.03 -16.27
N GLU A 108 8.98 -6.74 -16.13
CA GLU A 108 7.96 -5.79 -15.74
C GLU A 108 7.05 -5.68 -16.96
N LEU A 109 5.99 -6.50 -16.98
CA LEU A 109 4.85 -6.31 -17.87
C LEU A 109 4.47 -4.84 -17.73
N GLY A 110 4.67 -4.08 -18.80
CA GLY A 110 4.26 -2.69 -18.85
C GLY A 110 2.82 -2.61 -18.38
N ASP A 111 2.61 -1.94 -17.25
CA ASP A 111 1.33 -1.72 -16.59
C ASP A 111 0.51 -0.76 -17.46
N ASP A 112 0.13 -1.23 -18.64
CA ASP A 112 -0.70 -0.53 -19.64
C ASP A 112 -2.12 -1.12 -19.65
N SER A 113 -2.56 -1.62 -18.49
CA SER A 113 -3.95 -1.93 -18.22
C SER A 113 -4.42 -1.01 -17.10
N SER A 114 -5.12 0.07 -17.45
CA SER A 114 -6.03 0.86 -16.59
C SER A 114 -5.86 0.55 -15.09
N ILE A 115 -4.78 1.08 -14.50
CA ILE A 115 -4.34 0.71 -13.17
C ILE A 115 -5.50 0.99 -12.22
N ASP A 116 -6.05 -0.05 -11.59
CA ASP A 116 -6.93 0.11 -10.45
C ASP A 116 -6.20 1.03 -9.46
N GLU A 117 -6.65 2.30 -9.37
CA GLU A 117 -6.00 3.30 -8.53
C GLU A 117 -6.01 2.86 -7.06
N ASN A 118 -6.86 1.90 -6.71
CA ASN A 118 -7.08 1.45 -5.35
C ASN A 118 -6.39 0.13 -5.07
N VAL A 119 -5.58 0.10 -4.02
CA VAL A 119 -4.91 -1.08 -3.48
C VAL A 119 -5.45 -1.41 -2.09
N SER A 120 -5.44 -2.69 -1.71
CA SER A 120 -5.76 -3.10 -0.33
C SER A 120 -4.81 -2.42 0.66
N CYS A 121 -5.36 -1.84 1.72
CA CYS A 121 -4.62 -1.14 2.75
C CYS A 121 -5.27 -1.33 4.12
N VAL A 122 -4.52 -1.01 5.17
CA VAL A 122 -5.07 -0.94 6.54
C VAL A 122 -5.47 0.50 6.84
N ARG A 123 -6.71 0.70 7.29
CA ARG A 123 -7.20 1.99 7.79
C ARG A 123 -7.48 1.91 9.28
N LEU A 124 -7.16 2.98 9.99
CA LEU A 124 -7.52 3.21 11.39
C LEU A 124 -8.75 4.12 11.42
N GLN A 125 -9.79 3.66 12.10
CA GLN A 125 -11.03 4.38 12.35
C GLN A 125 -11.13 4.74 13.83
N HIS A 126 -11.57 5.96 14.12
CA HIS A 126 -11.87 6.41 15.47
C HIS A 126 -13.38 6.40 15.69
N GLU A 127 -13.83 5.65 16.67
CA GLU A 127 -15.22 5.60 17.09
C GLU A 127 -15.37 6.27 18.44
N TYR A 128 -16.38 7.12 18.58
CA TYR A 128 -16.64 7.81 19.82
C TYR A 128 -17.97 7.30 20.40
N TYR A 129 -17.98 7.05 21.70
CA TYR A 129 -19.12 6.55 22.45
C TYR A 129 -19.37 7.44 23.65
N LEU A 130 -20.63 7.66 24.01
CA LEU A 130 -20.96 8.48 25.17
C LEU A 130 -20.47 7.81 26.46
N GLY A 131 -19.95 8.63 27.38
CA GLY A 131 -19.57 8.22 28.72
C GLY A 131 -20.76 7.81 29.60
N ASN A 132 -20.48 7.40 30.83
CA ASN A 132 -21.51 7.00 31.80
C ASN A 132 -22.13 8.20 32.52
N ASP A 133 -21.41 9.31 32.61
CA ASP A 133 -21.82 10.49 33.34
C ASP A 133 -22.87 11.28 32.54
N ARG A 134 -23.95 11.68 33.22
CA ARG A 134 -25.13 12.28 32.57
C ARG A 134 -25.05 13.80 32.45
N GLU A 135 -24.23 14.43 33.29
CA GLU A 135 -24.11 15.88 33.39
C GLU A 135 -22.68 16.21 33.84
N LEU A 136 -21.97 16.99 33.03
CA LEU A 136 -20.62 17.46 33.32
C LEU A 136 -20.56 18.97 33.16
N TYR A 137 -19.83 19.59 34.07
CA TYR A 137 -19.49 21.00 34.04
C TYR A 137 -17.97 21.12 34.16
N TRP A 138 -17.35 21.86 33.26
CA TRP A 138 -15.92 22.15 33.32
C TRP A 138 -15.60 23.53 32.75
N SER A 139 -14.42 24.03 33.10
CA SER A 139 -13.89 25.30 32.60
C SER A 139 -12.46 25.08 32.16
N THR A 140 -12.13 25.53 30.95
CA THR A 140 -10.79 25.39 30.38
C THR A 140 -10.19 26.78 30.17
N ASP A 141 -8.99 26.98 30.71
CA ASP A 141 -8.25 28.24 30.61
C ASP A 141 -7.26 28.19 29.43
N CYS A 142 -7.55 28.94 28.38
CA CYS A 142 -6.67 29.11 27.21
C CYS A 142 -5.84 30.39 27.33
N GLY A 143 -5.00 30.46 28.36
CA GLY A 143 -4.15 31.63 28.63
C GLY A 143 -4.95 32.82 29.17
N ASN A 144 -5.29 33.77 28.32
CA ASN A 144 -6.00 35.01 28.71
C ASN A 144 -7.54 34.90 28.61
N CYS A 145 -8.05 33.74 28.22
CA CYS A 145 -9.48 33.51 28.00
C CYS A 145 -9.86 32.22 28.72
N SER A 146 -10.93 32.26 29.51
CA SER A 146 -11.54 31.07 30.11
C SER A 146 -12.82 30.75 29.37
N ARG A 147 -13.03 29.48 29.04
CA ARG A 147 -14.21 29.01 28.33
C ARG A 147 -14.91 27.98 29.21
N THR A 148 -16.10 28.33 29.68
CA THR A 148 -16.93 27.40 30.47
C THR A 148 -17.80 26.57 29.56
N MET A 149 -17.99 25.31 29.95
CA MET A 149 -18.67 24.30 29.13
C MET A 149 -19.52 23.42 30.05
N THR A 150 -20.76 23.20 29.62
CA THR A 150 -21.72 22.32 30.29
C THR A 150 -22.24 21.32 29.28
N ALA A 151 -22.15 20.03 29.60
CA ALA A 151 -22.70 18.97 28.77
C ALA A 151 -23.74 18.18 29.57
N ARG A 152 -24.91 17.95 28.96
CA ARG A 152 -26.01 17.22 29.58
C ARG A 152 -26.66 16.26 28.61
N GLN A 153 -26.74 14.99 28.99
CA GLN A 153 -27.41 13.97 28.19
C GLN A 153 -28.93 14.10 28.29
N LEU A 154 -29.61 14.06 27.15
CA LEU A 154 -31.07 14.04 27.09
C LEU A 154 -31.60 12.65 27.42
N ARG A 155 -32.54 12.58 28.38
CA ARG A 155 -33.11 11.30 28.83
C ARG A 155 -33.82 10.58 27.68
N TYR A 156 -33.68 9.26 27.67
CA TYR A 156 -34.30 8.37 26.67
C TYR A 156 -33.84 8.59 25.23
N SER A 157 -32.66 9.21 25.02
CA SER A 157 -32.07 9.44 23.70
C SER A 157 -30.54 9.28 23.73
N ASN A 158 -29.94 9.24 22.53
CA ASN A 158 -28.49 9.30 22.32
C ASN A 158 -27.97 10.74 22.16
N LEU A 159 -28.80 11.76 22.42
CA LEU A 159 -28.45 13.15 22.21
C LEU A 159 -27.77 13.75 23.45
N LEU A 160 -26.74 14.55 23.20
CA LEU A 160 -26.02 15.34 24.20
C LEU A 160 -26.21 16.83 23.90
N LEU A 161 -26.74 17.57 24.87
CA LEU A 161 -26.80 19.03 24.79
C LEU A 161 -25.51 19.59 25.38
N VAL A 162 -24.79 20.38 24.58
CA VAL A 162 -23.58 21.07 25.01
C VAL A 162 -23.81 22.57 24.91
N VAL A 163 -23.54 23.28 26.01
CA VAL A 163 -23.53 24.74 26.07
C VAL A 163 -22.11 25.16 26.39
N ALA A 164 -21.52 25.97 25.53
CA ALA A 164 -20.16 26.46 25.68
C ALA A 164 -20.11 27.95 25.41
N ASP A 165 -19.20 28.64 26.10
CA ASP A 165 -18.90 30.04 25.81
C ASP A 165 -18.25 30.20 24.42
N GLN A 166 -18.14 31.45 23.96
CA GLN A 166 -17.54 31.79 22.66
C GLN A 166 -16.12 31.24 22.52
N VAL A 167 -15.75 30.89 21.28
CA VAL A 167 -14.43 30.33 20.98
C VAL A 167 -13.35 31.37 21.24
N CYS A 168 -12.33 31.02 22.04
CA CYS A 168 -11.17 31.86 22.27
C CYS A 168 -10.12 31.65 21.16
N ASN A 169 -9.60 32.73 20.57
CA ASN A 169 -8.54 32.66 19.55
C ASN A 169 -7.20 32.12 20.06
N SER A 170 -6.99 32.09 21.38
CA SER A 170 -5.75 31.60 21.99
C SER A 170 -5.74 30.08 22.23
N CYS A 171 -6.88 29.39 22.05
CA CYS A 171 -6.93 27.93 22.18
C CYS A 171 -6.33 27.27 20.94
N ASN A 172 -5.66 26.13 21.13
CA ASN A 172 -5.20 25.33 20.02
C ASN A 172 -6.36 24.52 19.41
N ASN A 173 -6.94 25.04 18.32
CA ASN A 173 -8.06 24.42 17.63
C ASN A 173 -7.57 23.48 16.51
N THR A 174 -6.76 22.48 16.85
CA THR A 174 -6.42 21.43 15.87
C THR A 174 -7.67 20.61 15.56
N PRO A 175 -8.11 20.52 14.29
CA PRO A 175 -9.29 19.74 13.96
C PRO A 175 -9.05 18.25 14.21
N LEU A 176 -10.00 17.60 14.87
CA LEU A 176 -10.01 16.15 15.03
C LEU A 176 -10.83 15.57 13.88
N ILE A 177 -10.19 14.72 13.07
CA ILE A 177 -10.82 14.07 11.91
C ILE A 177 -11.24 12.66 12.34
N GLN A 178 -12.51 12.32 12.11
CA GLN A 178 -13.03 10.98 12.38
C GLN A 178 -12.78 10.01 11.21
N GLU A 179 -12.63 10.54 9.99
CA GLU A 179 -12.50 9.75 8.78
C GLU A 179 -11.39 8.69 8.86
N PRO A 180 -11.60 7.47 8.31
CA PRO A 180 -10.60 6.41 8.35
C PRO A 180 -9.30 6.79 7.64
N GLN A 181 -8.20 6.81 8.40
CA GLN A 181 -6.88 7.18 7.88
C GLN A 181 -6.02 5.94 7.62
N LYS A 182 -5.20 5.98 6.57
CA LYS A 182 -4.23 4.91 6.29
C LYS A 182 -3.20 4.86 7.42
N ASN A 183 -3.26 3.82 8.24
CA ASN A 183 -2.33 3.61 9.34
C ASN A 183 -2.10 2.12 9.54
N ASN A 184 -0.84 1.69 9.39
CA ASN A 184 -0.48 0.29 9.54
C ASN A 184 0.10 0.07 10.95
N PRO A 185 -0.47 -0.81 11.77
CA PRO A 185 0.07 -1.08 13.09
C PRO A 185 1.49 -1.64 12.99
N ASN A 186 2.35 -1.23 13.93
CA ASN A 186 3.72 -1.71 14.02
C ASN A 186 3.73 -3.21 14.36
N GLN A 187 4.01 -4.05 13.37
CA GLN A 187 4.00 -5.51 13.52
C GLN A 187 4.94 -5.99 14.63
N CYS A 188 6.06 -5.29 14.86
CA CYS A 188 7.03 -5.62 15.91
C CYS A 188 6.49 -5.46 17.34
N LYS A 189 5.41 -4.70 17.55
CA LYS A 189 4.80 -4.48 18.86
C LYS A 189 3.56 -5.36 19.10
N VAL A 190 3.08 -6.04 18.08
CA VAL A 190 1.86 -6.87 18.18
C VAL A 190 2.20 -8.18 18.88
N THR A 191 1.51 -8.47 19.99
CA THR A 191 1.63 -9.76 20.67
C THR A 191 0.87 -10.85 19.90
N PRO A 192 1.43 -12.06 19.76
CA PRO A 192 0.76 -13.16 19.07
C PRO A 192 -0.52 -13.54 19.83
N ARG A 193 -1.63 -13.61 19.10
CA ARG A 193 -2.89 -14.11 19.64
C ARG A 193 -2.83 -15.63 19.81
N TYR A 194 -3.67 -16.15 20.71
CA TYR A 194 -3.81 -17.60 20.87
C TYR A 194 -4.14 -18.27 19.53
N ARG A 195 -3.33 -19.26 19.16
CA ARG A 195 -3.57 -20.15 18.02
C ARG A 195 -3.34 -21.57 18.48
N ARG A 196 -4.27 -22.47 18.16
CA ARG A 196 -4.09 -23.91 18.36
C ARG A 196 -3.49 -24.49 17.09
N GLY A 197 -2.31 -25.09 17.21
CA GLY A 197 -1.69 -25.82 16.11
C GLY A 197 -2.40 -27.15 15.83
N PRO A 198 -2.10 -27.78 14.68
CA PRO A 198 -2.55 -29.15 14.40
C PRO A 198 -1.95 -30.14 15.42
N GLU A 199 -2.66 -31.23 15.71
CA GLU A 199 -2.24 -32.23 16.71
C GLU A 199 -1.11 -33.15 16.20
N ARG A 200 -1.05 -33.40 14.89
CA ARG A 200 -0.03 -34.25 14.26
C ARG A 200 0.64 -33.49 13.12
N CYS A 201 1.95 -33.63 13.04
CA CYS A 201 2.77 -33.11 11.94
C CYS A 201 3.53 -34.30 11.33
N TYR A 202 3.24 -34.61 10.06
CA TYR A 202 3.94 -35.65 9.30
C TYR A 202 5.06 -34.99 8.48
N ALA A 203 6.23 -34.85 9.08
CA ALA A 203 7.36 -34.13 8.49
C ALA A 203 8.32 -35.03 7.69
N HIS A 204 8.24 -36.35 7.88
CA HIS A 204 9.18 -37.30 7.28
C HIS A 204 8.47 -38.64 7.05
N HIS A 205 8.71 -39.24 5.88
CA HIS A 205 8.31 -40.61 5.59
C HIS A 205 9.54 -41.51 5.41
N PRO A 206 9.57 -42.76 5.93
CA PRO A 206 10.74 -43.64 5.78
C PRO A 206 11.10 -43.96 4.32
N ASP A 207 10.12 -43.93 3.43
CA ASP A 207 10.32 -44.11 1.98
C ASP A 207 10.62 -42.78 1.23
N GLU A 208 10.84 -41.69 1.95
CA GLU A 208 11.20 -40.39 1.36
C GLU A 208 12.69 -40.37 1.00
N ASP A 209 13.00 -40.22 -0.29
CA ASP A 209 14.37 -40.08 -0.79
C ASP A 209 14.70 -38.60 -1.04
N ALA A 210 15.40 -37.99 -0.09
CA ALA A 210 15.88 -36.60 -0.19
C ALA A 210 17.21 -36.45 -0.94
N SER A 211 17.77 -37.54 -1.50
CA SER A 211 19.06 -37.51 -2.21
C SER A 211 19.00 -36.76 -3.53
N HIS A 212 17.81 -36.62 -4.12
CA HIS A 212 17.56 -35.80 -5.30
C HIS A 212 17.43 -34.32 -4.95
N CYS A 213 18.50 -33.72 -4.43
CA CYS A 213 18.57 -32.27 -4.23
C CYS A 213 18.97 -31.58 -5.56
N GLY A 214 18.12 -30.69 -6.07
CA GLY A 214 18.53 -29.67 -7.05
C GLY A 214 19.19 -30.17 -8.35
N ALA A 215 18.86 -31.36 -8.85
CA ALA A 215 19.32 -31.84 -10.16
C ALA A 215 18.66 -31.13 -11.36
N ALA A 216 18.01 -29.97 -11.13
CA ALA A 216 17.95 -28.94 -12.16
C ALA A 216 19.37 -28.41 -12.31
N ALA A 217 20.21 -29.21 -12.97
CA ALA A 217 21.51 -28.80 -13.43
C ALA A 217 21.32 -27.42 -14.07
N LEU A 218 22.09 -26.46 -13.60
CA LEU A 218 22.44 -25.28 -14.38
C LEU A 218 22.65 -25.81 -15.80
N ALA A 219 21.70 -25.56 -16.69
CA ALA A 219 21.85 -25.85 -18.10
C ALA A 219 22.86 -24.83 -18.61
N ALA A 220 24.11 -24.98 -18.16
CA ALA A 220 25.24 -24.27 -18.68
C ALA A 220 25.29 -24.72 -20.14
N PRO A 221 25.07 -23.80 -21.09
CA PRO A 221 25.08 -24.18 -22.49
C PRO A 221 26.46 -24.79 -22.77
N SER A 222 26.47 -26.01 -23.27
CA SER A 222 27.73 -26.73 -23.47
C SER A 222 28.62 -25.91 -24.41
N LEU A 223 29.86 -25.62 -23.99
CA LEU A 223 30.82 -24.81 -24.76
C LEU A 223 31.06 -25.39 -26.17
N PHE A 224 30.91 -26.70 -26.30
CA PHE A 224 31.01 -27.39 -27.56
C PHE A 224 29.81 -27.10 -28.49
N ALA A 225 28.57 -27.18 -27.99
CA ALA A 225 27.41 -26.83 -28.82
C ALA A 225 27.39 -25.34 -29.19
N THR A 226 27.78 -24.45 -28.27
CA THR A 226 27.84 -23.01 -28.56
C THR A 226 28.93 -22.67 -29.58
N SER A 227 30.09 -23.35 -29.53
CA SER A 227 31.15 -23.12 -30.52
C SER A 227 30.77 -23.59 -31.93
N ILE A 228 30.09 -24.73 -32.04
CA ILE A 228 29.53 -25.22 -33.32
C ILE A 228 28.49 -24.23 -33.86
N GLN A 229 27.57 -23.77 -33.01
CA GLN A 229 26.51 -22.85 -33.41
C GLN A 229 27.06 -21.47 -33.80
N LEU A 230 28.08 -20.95 -33.08
CA LEU A 230 28.82 -19.73 -33.47
C LEU A 230 29.53 -19.92 -34.82
N GLY A 231 30.17 -21.06 -35.05
CA GLY A 231 30.82 -21.37 -36.32
C GLY A 231 29.83 -21.41 -37.49
N PHE A 232 28.65 -22.00 -37.27
CA PHE A 232 27.58 -22.05 -38.26
C PHE A 232 27.00 -20.66 -38.55
N LEU A 233 26.82 -19.81 -37.54
CA LEU A 233 26.41 -18.41 -37.73
C LEU A 233 27.46 -17.60 -38.50
N LEU A 234 28.75 -17.76 -38.19
CA LEU A 234 29.82 -17.09 -38.95
C LEU A 234 29.86 -17.55 -40.41
N PHE A 235 29.57 -18.82 -40.67
CA PHE A 235 29.46 -19.36 -42.02
C PHE A 235 28.27 -18.78 -42.78
N ILE A 236 27.09 -18.71 -42.15
CA ILE A 236 25.89 -18.06 -42.72
C ILE A 236 26.16 -16.57 -42.98
N MET A 237 26.79 -15.86 -42.04
CA MET A 237 27.17 -14.47 -42.21
C MET A 237 28.17 -14.27 -43.35
N LYS A 238 29.07 -15.22 -43.61
CA LYS A 238 29.95 -15.18 -44.80
C LYS A 238 29.25 -15.51 -46.12
N LEU A 239 28.23 -16.38 -46.09
CA LEU A 239 27.49 -16.79 -47.28
C LEU A 239 26.47 -15.74 -47.72
N PHE A 240 25.79 -15.10 -46.77
CA PHE A 240 24.70 -14.17 -47.02
C PHE A 240 25.04 -12.72 -46.68
N GLY A 241 26.12 -12.47 -45.94
CA GLY A 241 26.69 -11.14 -45.71
C GLY A 241 27.89 -10.92 -46.63
N ALA A 242 27.65 -10.20 -47.72
CA ALA A 242 28.74 -9.53 -48.43
C ALA A 242 29.23 -8.36 -47.56
N THR A 243 30.55 -8.33 -47.33
CA THR A 243 31.40 -7.20 -46.87
C THR A 243 30.74 -6.09 -46.07
#